data_AF-A0AAU4DKH2-F1
#
_entry.id   AF-A0AAU4DKH2-F1
#
_cell.length_a   1.000
_cell.length_b   1.000
_cell.length_c   1.000
_cell.angle_alpha   90.00
_cell.angle_beta   90.00
_cell.angle_gamma   90.00
#
_symmetry.space_group_name_H-M   'P 1'
#
loop_
_entity.id
_entity.type
_entity.pdbx_description
1 polymer ?
#
loop_
_entity_poly.entity_id
_entity_poly.type
_entity_poly.pdbx_seq_one_letter_code
_entity_poly.pdbx_strand_id
1 'polypeptide(L)'
;MLTHGELDGLPAPDEGPLALPGFWAAYLPQATTETAPAPFPAPAFGVAEAEAEAARTALADAAGRPVARVPLEHDHTVLAVPGPDGPELLLTHPGWARPRLLARSGAAPAGPGLSWPELLHAARRPGVQGGVTERHPRLLLLLPALRATTLPSDAAVTVAAALAATGTPPERRAALAHRLTSPRPGPGGACGATGARGLGSRQGRLLARALGAAA
;
A
#
# COMPACT_ATOMS: atom_id res chain seq x y z
N MET A 1 26.13 -15.33 0.50
CA MET A 1 26.19 -15.88 1.87
C MET A 1 25.83 -14.73 2.80
N LEU A 2 24.56 -14.60 3.18
CA LEU A 2 24.08 -13.52 4.05
C LEU A 2 23.96 -14.10 5.46
N THR A 3 24.81 -13.61 6.35
CA THR A 3 24.95 -14.04 7.73
C THR A 3 23.74 -13.64 8.56
N HIS A 4 23.28 -14.59 9.38
CA HIS A 4 22.38 -14.37 10.51
C HIS A 4 22.99 -13.34 11.48
N GLY A 5 22.35 -12.17 11.63
CA GLY A 5 22.66 -11.26 12.73
C GLY A 5 22.46 -9.78 12.37
N GLU A 6 21.22 -9.31 12.35
CA GLU A 6 20.80 -7.93 12.66
C GLU A 6 19.29 -7.83 12.42
N LEU A 7 18.51 -8.08 13.46
CA LEU A 7 17.11 -7.68 13.54
C LEU A 7 16.93 -6.80 14.78
N ASP A 8 17.85 -5.83 14.94
CA ASP A 8 17.47 -4.55 15.53
C ASP A 8 16.72 -3.74 14.47
N GLY A 9 15.93 -2.78 14.95
CA GLY A 9 14.87 -2.07 14.23
C GLY A 9 15.16 -1.72 12.77
N LEU A 10 14.11 -1.76 11.94
CA LEU A 10 14.12 -1.17 10.61
C LEU A 10 14.84 0.19 10.63
N PRO A 11 15.64 0.51 9.60
CA PRO A 11 16.29 1.80 9.51
C PRO A 11 15.25 2.91 9.67
N ALA A 12 15.67 4.03 10.26
CA ALA A 12 14.80 5.19 10.49
C ALA A 12 14.03 5.52 9.20
N PRO A 13 12.75 5.89 9.32
CA PRO A 13 11.94 6.20 8.15
C PRO A 13 12.55 7.37 7.38
N ASP A 14 12.60 7.23 6.06
CA ASP A 14 13.04 8.25 5.13
C ASP A 14 11.78 8.80 4.45
N GLU A 15 11.06 9.69 5.13
CA GLU A 15 9.79 10.26 4.64
C GLU A 15 10.00 11.37 3.59
N GLY A 16 11.25 11.69 3.25
CA GLY A 16 11.61 12.68 2.24
C GLY A 16 10.95 12.45 0.87
N PRO A 17 10.95 11.21 0.32
CA PRO A 17 10.30 10.90 -0.95
C PRO A 17 8.80 11.19 -0.97
N LEU A 18 8.09 11.05 0.16
CA LEU A 18 6.64 11.29 0.24
C LEU A 18 6.27 12.75 -0.06
N ALA A 19 7.18 13.69 0.21
CA ALA A 19 6.97 15.12 -0.06
C ALA A 19 7.24 15.51 -1.53
N LEU A 20 7.79 14.61 -2.35
CA LEU A 20 8.10 14.92 -3.74
C LEU A 20 6.81 14.99 -4.58
N PRO A 21 6.64 16.00 -5.47
CA PRO A 21 5.45 16.12 -6.31
C PRO A 21 5.14 14.85 -7.13
N GLY A 22 6.19 14.19 -7.64
CA GLY A 22 6.10 12.97 -8.42
C GLY A 22 5.86 11.68 -7.61
N PHE A 23 5.74 11.74 -6.28
CA PHE A 23 5.66 10.55 -5.43
C PHE A 23 4.55 9.59 -5.85
N TRP A 24 3.31 10.08 -6.02
CA TRP A 24 2.18 9.21 -6.38
C TRP A 24 2.31 8.60 -7.77
N ALA A 25 2.90 9.36 -8.72
CA ALA A 25 3.21 8.89 -10.06
C ALA A 25 4.31 7.82 -10.06
N ALA A 26 5.22 7.85 -9.08
CA ALA A 26 6.26 6.85 -8.90
C ALA A 26 5.77 5.62 -8.12
N TYR A 27 4.98 5.82 -7.06
CA TYR A 27 4.59 4.79 -6.09
C TYR A 27 3.43 3.91 -6.57
N LEU A 28 2.34 4.51 -7.08
CA LEU A 28 1.11 3.77 -7.40
C LEU A 28 1.26 2.81 -8.59
N PRO A 29 2.00 3.15 -9.66
CA PRO A 29 2.21 2.18 -10.74
C PRO A 29 2.90 0.91 -10.27
N GLN A 30 3.91 1.02 -9.39
CA GLN A 30 4.62 -0.13 -8.82
C GLN A 30 3.68 -1.09 -8.08
N ALA A 31 2.58 -0.58 -7.52
CA ALA A 31 1.56 -1.38 -6.84
C ALA A 31 0.63 -2.18 -7.79
N THR A 32 0.73 -1.95 -9.10
CA THR A 32 -0.18 -2.50 -10.11
C THR A 32 0.48 -3.40 -11.16
N THR A 33 1.81 -3.43 -11.22
CA THR A 33 2.52 -4.12 -12.29
C THR A 33 2.73 -5.60 -11.96
N GLU A 34 1.80 -6.44 -12.41
CA GLU A 34 2.10 -7.85 -12.69
C GLU A 34 1.83 -8.17 -14.18
N THR A 35 0.87 -7.50 -14.81
CA THR A 35 0.52 -7.73 -16.23
C THR A 35 -0.28 -6.57 -16.86
N ALA A 36 -0.27 -5.39 -16.24
CA ALA A 36 -0.97 -4.23 -16.79
C ALA A 36 -0.23 -3.68 -18.03
N PRO A 37 -0.91 -3.02 -18.99
CA PRO A 37 -0.24 -2.21 -20.01
C PRO A 37 0.72 -1.21 -19.36
N ALA A 38 1.56 -0.53 -20.15
CA ALA A 38 2.57 0.42 -19.68
C ALA A 38 2.12 1.26 -18.45
N PRO A 39 3.04 1.53 -17.49
CA PRO A 39 2.73 2.32 -16.32
C PRO A 39 2.03 3.62 -16.73
N PHE A 40 1.15 4.13 -15.87
CA PHE A 40 0.54 5.43 -16.13
C PHE A 40 1.64 6.48 -16.34
N PRO A 41 1.60 7.24 -17.44
CA PRO A 41 2.58 8.29 -17.66
C PRO A 41 2.41 9.36 -16.58
N ALA A 42 3.50 10.03 -16.22
CA ALA A 42 3.51 11.03 -15.15
C ALA A 42 2.43 12.13 -15.34
N PRO A 43 2.16 12.63 -16.58
CA PRO A 43 1.08 13.58 -16.83
C PRO A 43 -0.32 13.10 -16.45
N ALA A 44 -0.57 11.78 -16.34
CA ALA A 44 -1.84 11.28 -15.85
C ALA A 44 -2.10 11.70 -14.39
N PHE A 45 -1.04 11.87 -13.60
CA PHE A 45 -1.08 12.36 -12.23
C PHE A 45 -0.94 13.89 -12.12
N GLY A 46 -0.82 14.60 -13.25
CA GLY A 46 -0.68 16.06 -13.29
C GLY A 46 0.74 16.55 -13.02
N VAL A 47 1.74 15.67 -13.13
CA VAL A 47 3.16 15.98 -12.87
C VAL A 47 4.01 15.76 -14.12
N ALA A 48 5.15 16.44 -14.19
CA ALA A 48 6.10 16.24 -15.28
C ALA A 48 6.83 14.90 -15.14
N GLU A 49 7.27 14.33 -16.27
CA GLU A 49 8.06 13.08 -16.27
C GLU A 49 9.35 13.23 -15.46
N ALA A 50 9.99 14.41 -15.48
CA ALA A 50 11.18 14.69 -14.68
C ALA A 50 10.91 14.63 -13.16
N GLU A 51 9.73 15.09 -12.71
CA GLU A 51 9.34 15.04 -11.30
C GLU A 51 9.04 13.60 -10.85
N ALA A 52 8.39 12.82 -11.71
CA ALA A 52 8.15 11.40 -11.48
C ALA A 52 9.45 10.58 -11.52
N GLU A 53 10.41 10.91 -12.39
CA GLU A 53 11.75 10.30 -12.40
C GLU A 53 12.51 10.63 -11.11
N ALA A 54 12.56 11.90 -10.70
CA ALA A 54 13.20 12.30 -9.44
C ALA A 54 12.61 11.55 -8.24
N ALA A 55 11.28 11.38 -8.19
CA ALA A 55 10.62 10.58 -7.17
C ALA A 55 10.95 9.08 -7.27
N ARG A 56 11.08 8.52 -8.48
CA ARG A 56 11.51 7.12 -8.66
C ARG A 56 12.95 6.90 -8.20
N THR A 57 13.86 7.81 -8.52
CA THR A 57 15.24 7.78 -8.03
C THR A 57 15.27 7.84 -6.51
N ALA A 58 14.54 8.79 -5.90
CA ALA A 58 14.48 8.90 -4.44
C ALA A 58 13.89 7.64 -3.77
N LEU A 59 12.87 7.01 -4.36
CA LEU A 59 12.32 5.74 -3.87
C LEU A 59 13.33 4.59 -4.00
N ALA A 60 14.12 4.55 -5.08
CA ALA A 60 15.16 3.56 -5.27
C ALA A 60 16.31 3.75 -4.26
N ASP A 61 16.72 4.99 -4.00
CA ASP A 61 17.73 5.32 -2.99
C ASP A 61 17.26 5.01 -1.56
N ALA A 62 15.94 5.05 -1.34
CA ALA A 62 15.26 4.66 -0.11
C ALA A 62 14.92 3.16 -0.05
N ALA A 63 15.37 2.33 -1.00
CA ALA A 63 15.11 0.89 -0.99
C ALA A 63 15.50 0.25 0.35
N GLY A 64 14.58 -0.52 0.91
CA GLY A 64 14.74 -1.15 2.23
C GLY A 64 14.50 -0.23 3.43
N ARG A 65 14.21 1.07 3.23
CA ARG A 65 13.82 2.01 4.29
C ARG A 65 12.33 2.39 4.17
N PRO A 66 11.59 2.52 5.29
CA PRO A 66 10.21 3.00 5.21
C PRO A 66 10.14 4.43 4.67
N VAL A 67 9.41 4.64 3.58
CA VAL A 67 9.15 5.98 3.00
C VAL A 67 7.88 6.62 3.52
N ALA A 68 7.02 5.84 4.17
CA ALA A 68 5.87 6.35 4.88
C ALA A 68 5.50 5.44 6.06
N ARG A 69 4.94 6.06 7.10
CA ARG A 69 4.33 5.38 8.24
C ARG A 69 2.84 5.69 8.25
N VAL A 70 2.01 4.67 8.36
CA VAL A 70 0.56 4.80 8.47
C VAL A 70 0.13 4.26 9.84
N PRO A 71 -0.08 5.15 10.82
CA PRO A 71 -0.46 4.75 12.18
C PRO A 71 -1.89 4.21 12.18
N LEU A 72 -2.08 3.01 12.70
CA LEU A 72 -3.36 2.33 12.88
C LEU A 72 -3.80 2.40 14.36
N GLU A 73 -4.98 1.88 14.66
CA GLU A 73 -5.47 1.75 16.04
C GLU A 73 -4.57 0.79 16.86
N HIS A 74 -4.66 0.90 18.19
CA HIS A 74 -3.93 0.03 19.13
C HIS A 74 -2.41 0.00 18.91
N ASP A 75 -1.80 1.16 18.64
CA ASP A 75 -0.36 1.34 18.43
C ASP A 75 0.25 0.53 17.28
N HIS A 76 -0.57 -0.02 16.39
CA HIS A 76 -0.07 -0.65 15.18
C HIS A 76 0.35 0.41 14.17
N THR A 77 1.35 0.12 13.35
CA THR A 77 1.77 1.01 12.26
C THR A 77 2.07 0.17 11.03
N VAL A 78 1.57 0.61 9.87
CA VAL A 78 1.98 0.07 8.58
C VAL A 78 3.12 0.91 8.03
N LEU A 79 4.21 0.26 7.67
CA LEU A 79 5.40 0.86 7.08
C LEU A 79 5.38 0.55 5.59
N ALA A 80 5.39 1.58 4.76
CA ALA A 80 5.54 1.43 3.31
C ALA A 80 7.02 1.48 2.95
N VAL A 81 7.56 0.36 2.48
CA VAL A 81 8.96 0.20 2.10
C VAL A 81 9.01 0.03 0.57
N PRO A 82 9.72 0.89 -0.18
CA PRO A 82 9.88 0.69 -1.61
C PRO A 82 10.76 -0.54 -1.85
N GLY A 83 10.46 -1.28 -2.91
CA GLY A 83 11.18 -2.48 -3.31
C GLY A 83 11.31 -2.53 -4.83
N PRO A 84 12.28 -3.32 -5.35
CA PRO A 84 12.57 -3.40 -6.78
C PRO A 84 11.38 -3.91 -7.59
N ASP A 85 10.59 -4.81 -7.01
CA ASP A 85 9.38 -5.38 -7.64
C ASP A 85 8.11 -4.61 -7.26
N GLY A 86 8.22 -3.60 -6.41
CA GLY A 86 7.11 -2.80 -5.90
C GLY A 86 7.10 -2.72 -4.37
N PRO A 87 6.17 -1.94 -3.79
CA PRO A 87 6.20 -1.67 -2.37
C PRO A 87 5.86 -2.89 -1.51
N GLU A 88 6.62 -3.05 -0.44
CA GLU A 88 6.32 -3.92 0.69
C GLU A 88 5.66 -3.12 1.80
N LEU A 89 4.52 -3.61 2.28
CA LEU A 89 3.79 -3.06 3.41
C LEU A 89 4.04 -3.97 4.61
N LEU A 90 4.67 -3.43 5.65
CA LEU A 90 5.01 -4.15 6.87
C LEU A 90 4.17 -3.62 8.04
N LEU A 91 3.55 -4.51 8.80
CA LEU A 91 2.84 -4.19 10.03
C LEU A 91 3.80 -4.30 11.22
N THR A 92 3.87 -3.28 12.07
CA THR A 92 4.64 -3.28 13.30
C THR A 92 3.80 -2.82 14.50
N HIS A 93 4.28 -3.13 15.70
CA HIS A 93 3.70 -2.73 16.98
C HIS A 93 4.84 -2.62 18.02
N PRO A 94 4.82 -1.67 18.97
CA PRO A 94 5.90 -1.45 19.94
C PRO A 94 6.29 -2.69 20.74
N GLY A 95 5.32 -3.54 21.06
CA GLY A 95 5.54 -4.82 21.74
C GLY A 95 6.03 -5.98 20.87
N TRP A 96 6.34 -5.78 19.58
CA TRP A 96 6.83 -6.83 18.69
C TRP A 96 8.33 -6.73 18.49
N ALA A 97 9.02 -7.87 18.54
CA ALA A 97 10.45 -7.94 18.25
C ALA A 97 10.79 -7.63 16.79
N ARG A 98 9.86 -7.84 15.86
CA ARG A 98 10.05 -7.55 14.43
C ARG A 98 8.74 -7.22 13.70
N PRO A 99 8.80 -6.39 12.64
CA PRO A 99 7.67 -6.18 11.73
C PRO A 99 7.24 -7.49 11.05
N ARG A 100 5.99 -7.51 10.58
CA ARG A 100 5.41 -8.63 9.83
C ARG A 100 4.94 -8.16 8.46
N LEU A 101 5.16 -8.97 7.43
CA LEU A 101 4.66 -8.67 6.10
C LEU A 101 3.12 -8.63 6.10
N LEU A 102 2.55 -7.47 5.74
CA LEU A 102 1.14 -7.28 5.47
C LEU A 102 0.84 -7.58 4.01
N ALA A 103 1.61 -6.99 3.10
CA ALA A 103 1.49 -7.24 1.68
C ALA A 103 2.79 -6.90 0.95
N ARG A 104 3.07 -7.62 -0.12
CA ARG A 104 4.00 -7.19 -1.17
C ARG A 104 3.22 -7.16 -2.47
N SER A 105 3.27 -6.03 -3.17
CA SER A 105 2.79 -5.92 -4.56
C SER A 105 3.94 -6.20 -5.53
N GLY A 106 3.62 -6.34 -6.82
CA GLY A 106 4.63 -6.61 -7.85
C GLY A 106 4.57 -8.00 -8.44
N ALA A 107 5.69 -8.41 -9.05
CA ALA A 107 5.86 -9.68 -9.77
C ALA A 107 5.75 -10.95 -8.91
N ALA A 108 5.91 -10.83 -7.58
CA ALA A 108 5.81 -11.95 -6.64
C ALA A 108 4.96 -11.55 -5.43
N PRO A 109 3.63 -11.36 -5.61
CA PRO A 109 2.76 -10.85 -4.59
C PRO A 109 2.72 -11.80 -3.39
N ALA A 110 2.79 -11.25 -2.19
CA ALA A 110 2.85 -12.02 -0.94
C ALA A 110 2.13 -11.30 0.20
N GLY A 111 1.91 -12.03 1.30
CA GLY A 111 1.27 -11.52 2.52
C GLY A 111 -0.25 -11.70 2.53
N PRO A 112 -0.89 -11.53 3.71
CA PRO A 112 -2.34 -11.68 3.85
C PRO A 112 -3.15 -10.64 3.07
N GLY A 113 -2.59 -9.45 2.84
CA GLY A 113 -3.31 -8.32 2.25
C GLY A 113 -4.41 -7.77 3.15
N LEU A 114 -5.24 -6.92 2.54
CA LEU A 114 -6.43 -6.30 3.12
C LEU A 114 -7.62 -6.52 2.19
N SER A 115 -8.78 -6.79 2.78
CA SER A 115 -10.07 -6.63 2.10
C SER A 115 -10.41 -5.15 1.92
N TRP A 116 -11.39 -4.85 1.07
CA TRP A 116 -11.84 -3.48 0.87
C TRP A 116 -12.36 -2.80 2.16
N PRO A 117 -13.21 -3.44 2.99
CA PRO A 117 -13.63 -2.85 4.25
C PRO A 117 -12.47 -2.60 5.22
N GLU A 118 -11.50 -3.52 5.31
CA GLU A 118 -10.32 -3.37 6.17
C GLU A 118 -9.42 -2.21 5.71
N LEU A 119 -9.23 -2.06 4.39
CA LEU A 119 -8.50 -0.93 3.81
C LEU A 119 -9.20 0.40 4.11
N LEU A 120 -10.52 0.48 3.96
CA LEU A 120 -11.27 1.69 4.29
C LEU A 120 -11.23 2.00 5.79
N HIS A 121 -11.32 0.98 6.64
CA HIS A 121 -11.21 1.15 8.08
C HIS A 121 -9.84 1.71 8.46
N ALA A 122 -8.77 1.08 7.97
CA ALA A 122 -7.40 1.55 8.16
C ALA A 122 -7.20 2.97 7.63
N ALA A 123 -7.77 3.33 6.48
CA ALA A 123 -7.65 4.69 5.95
C ALA A 123 -8.40 5.74 6.78
N ARG A 124 -9.54 5.39 7.39
CA ARG A 124 -10.43 6.33 8.12
C ARG A 124 -10.08 6.51 9.59
N ARG A 125 -9.41 5.53 10.21
CA ARG A 125 -9.11 5.54 11.65
C ARG A 125 -7.61 5.68 11.89
N PRO A 126 -7.08 6.91 11.96
CA PRO A 126 -5.69 7.12 12.31
C PRO A 126 -5.43 6.74 13.77
N GLY A 127 -4.31 6.06 14.00
CA GLY A 127 -3.71 6.00 15.33
C GLY A 127 -3.14 7.35 15.75
N VAL A 128 -2.71 7.43 17.00
CA VAL A 128 -2.14 8.65 17.60
C VAL A 128 -0.64 8.83 17.35
N GLN A 129 0.00 7.84 16.71
CA GLN A 129 1.44 7.83 16.44
C GLN A 129 1.78 8.76 15.26
N GLY A 130 3.03 9.21 15.18
CA GLY A 130 3.52 10.04 14.08
C GLY A 130 3.51 9.32 12.72
N GLY A 131 3.29 10.07 11.64
CA GLY A 131 3.22 9.58 10.27
C GLY A 131 2.03 10.17 9.51
N VAL A 132 1.57 9.47 8.48
CA VAL A 132 0.48 9.89 7.60
C VAL A 132 -0.87 9.64 8.26
N THR A 133 -1.49 10.69 8.77
CA THR A 133 -2.81 10.66 9.44
C THR A 133 -3.96 11.04 8.49
N GLU A 134 -3.66 11.72 7.38
CA GLU A 134 -4.66 12.15 6.40
C GLU A 134 -5.30 10.98 5.65
N ARG A 135 -6.64 10.95 5.64
CA ARG A 135 -7.43 9.81 5.12
C ARG A 135 -7.06 9.41 3.69
N HIS A 136 -6.93 10.39 2.79
CA HIS A 136 -6.74 10.12 1.36
C HIS A 136 -5.33 9.59 1.03
N PRO A 137 -4.24 10.22 1.49
CA PRO A 137 -2.90 9.65 1.38
C PRO A 137 -2.78 8.24 1.98
N ARG A 138 -3.38 8.00 3.15
CA ARG A 138 -3.39 6.66 3.78
C ARG A 138 -4.03 5.61 2.88
N LEU A 139 -5.18 5.95 2.29
CA LEU A 139 -5.87 5.05 1.38
C LEU A 139 -4.98 4.65 0.19
N LEU A 140 -4.30 5.62 -0.42
CA LEU A 140 -3.43 5.38 -1.56
C LEU A 140 -2.15 4.60 -1.18
N LEU A 141 -1.57 4.87 -0.01
CA LEU A 141 -0.42 4.11 0.54
C LEU A 141 -0.78 2.65 0.86
N LEU A 142 -2.01 2.38 1.29
CA LEU A 142 -2.46 1.03 1.65
C LEU A 142 -3.05 0.26 0.46
N LEU A 143 -3.33 0.92 -0.66
CA LEU A 143 -3.87 0.30 -1.87
C LEU A 143 -3.05 -0.89 -2.42
N PRO A 144 -1.70 -0.92 -2.32
CA PRO A 144 -0.93 -2.10 -2.69
C PRO A 144 -1.26 -3.36 -1.87
N ALA A 145 -1.80 -3.21 -0.65
CA ALA A 145 -2.24 -4.33 0.18
C ALA A 145 -3.63 -4.87 -0.22
N LEU A 146 -4.39 -4.21 -1.09
CA LEU A 146 -5.73 -4.65 -1.46
C LEU A 146 -5.70 -6.01 -2.18
N ARG A 147 -6.31 -7.02 -1.55
CA ARG A 147 -6.45 -8.40 -2.06
C ARG A 147 -7.91 -8.85 -2.13
N ALA A 148 -8.81 -7.92 -2.46
CA ALA A 148 -10.22 -8.22 -2.65
C ALA A 148 -10.47 -8.83 -4.04
N THR A 149 -11.20 -9.94 -4.08
CA THR A 149 -11.65 -10.59 -5.34
C THR A 149 -12.84 -9.87 -5.97
N THR A 150 -13.62 -9.17 -5.15
CA THR A 150 -14.75 -8.34 -5.57
C THR A 150 -14.67 -7.00 -4.84
N LEU A 151 -14.88 -5.92 -5.58
CA LEU A 151 -14.96 -4.57 -5.01
C LEU A 151 -16.38 -4.04 -5.15
N PRO A 152 -16.85 -3.24 -4.20
CA PRO A 152 -18.13 -2.57 -4.34
C PRO A 152 -18.06 -1.55 -5.49
N SER A 153 -19.23 -1.24 -6.05
CA SER A 153 -19.36 -0.34 -7.21
C SER A 153 -18.83 1.07 -6.95
N ASP A 154 -18.78 1.50 -5.69
CA ASP A 154 -18.28 2.81 -5.26
C ASP A 154 -16.76 2.84 -4.99
N ALA A 155 -16.05 1.72 -5.15
CA ALA A 155 -14.61 1.65 -4.87
C ALA A 155 -13.81 2.60 -5.76
N ALA A 156 -14.11 2.63 -7.05
CA ALA A 156 -13.48 3.55 -7.99
C ALA A 156 -13.77 5.02 -7.64
N VAL A 157 -14.99 5.34 -7.21
CA VAL A 157 -15.34 6.70 -6.77
C VAL A 157 -14.52 7.10 -5.53
N THR A 158 -14.35 6.18 -4.59
CA THR A 158 -13.56 6.41 -3.38
C THR A 158 -12.07 6.62 -3.69
N VAL A 159 -11.49 5.82 -4.58
CA VAL A 159 -10.10 6.01 -5.02
C VAL A 159 -9.93 7.31 -5.82
N ALA A 160 -10.90 7.67 -6.66
CA ALA A 160 -10.87 8.92 -7.42
C ALA A 160 -10.90 10.15 -6.49
N ALA A 161 -11.66 10.11 -5.40
CA ALA A 161 -11.64 11.16 -4.37
C ALA A 161 -10.28 11.26 -3.68
N ALA A 162 -9.63 10.12 -3.42
CA ALA A 162 -8.28 10.12 -2.85
C ALA A 162 -7.23 10.70 -3.80
N LEU A 163 -7.30 10.36 -5.10
CA LEU A 163 -6.45 10.95 -6.13
C LEU A 163 -6.67 12.47 -6.28
N ALA A 164 -7.92 12.94 -6.12
CA ALA A 164 -8.23 14.36 -6.12
C ALA A 164 -7.49 15.10 -5.00
N ALA A 165 -7.47 14.53 -3.80
CA ALA A 165 -6.80 15.11 -2.64
C ALA A 165 -5.27 15.16 -2.78
N THR A 166 -4.69 14.38 -3.69
CA THR A 166 -3.25 14.38 -3.99
C THR A 166 -2.89 15.16 -5.25
N GLY A 167 -3.81 15.98 -5.78
CA GLY A 167 -3.54 16.88 -6.90
C GLY A 167 -3.71 16.26 -8.30
N THR A 168 -4.23 15.03 -8.42
CA THR A 168 -4.48 14.43 -9.74
C THR A 168 -5.50 15.26 -10.56
N PRO A 169 -5.29 15.49 -11.86
CA PRO A 169 -6.20 16.26 -12.72
C PRO A 169 -7.60 15.64 -12.80
N PRO A 170 -8.67 16.46 -12.76
CA PRO A 170 -10.06 15.98 -12.68
C PRO A 170 -10.43 15.00 -13.79
N GLU A 171 -9.99 15.26 -15.02
CA GLU A 171 -10.23 14.44 -16.20
C GLU A 171 -9.51 13.09 -16.20
N ARG A 172 -8.52 12.89 -15.31
CA ARG A 172 -7.75 11.64 -15.21
C ARG A 172 -8.13 10.77 -14.02
N ARG A 173 -8.74 11.35 -12.98
CA ARG A 173 -9.07 10.66 -11.71
C ARG A 173 -9.88 9.38 -11.91
N ALA A 174 -10.94 9.44 -12.71
CA ALA A 174 -11.83 8.29 -12.91
C ALA A 174 -11.11 7.13 -13.61
N ALA A 175 -10.36 7.42 -14.68
CA ALA A 175 -9.61 6.40 -15.42
C ALA A 175 -8.51 5.77 -14.55
N LEU A 176 -7.78 6.59 -13.79
CA LEU A 176 -6.78 6.12 -12.82
C LEU A 176 -7.42 5.22 -11.76
N ALA A 177 -8.49 5.70 -11.13
CA ALA A 177 -9.19 4.94 -10.09
C ALA A 177 -9.75 3.61 -10.59
N HIS A 178 -10.35 3.59 -11.78
CA HIS A 178 -10.83 2.34 -12.39
C HIS A 178 -9.71 1.34 -12.60
N ARG A 179 -8.55 1.75 -13.10
CA ARG A 179 -7.42 0.84 -13.29
C ARG A 179 -6.83 0.36 -11.96
N LEU A 180 -6.71 1.24 -10.98
CA LEU A 180 -6.21 0.90 -9.64
C LEU A 180 -7.15 -0.05 -8.86
N THR A 181 -8.44 -0.05 -9.21
CA THR A 181 -9.47 -0.91 -8.60
C THR A 181 -9.86 -2.09 -9.49
N SER A 182 -9.32 -2.19 -10.70
CA SER A 182 -9.63 -3.32 -11.57
C SER A 182 -9.09 -4.62 -10.96
N PRO A 183 -9.87 -5.71 -10.96
CA PRO A 183 -9.40 -7.00 -10.50
C PRO A 183 -8.11 -7.37 -11.21
N ARG A 184 -7.09 -7.73 -10.44
CA ARG A 184 -5.81 -8.16 -11.01
C ARG A 184 -5.99 -9.62 -11.46
N PRO A 185 -5.65 -9.98 -12.71
CA PRO A 185 -5.58 -11.39 -13.09
C PRO A 185 -4.49 -12.03 -12.24
N GLY A 186 -4.86 -12.92 -11.32
CA GLY A 186 -3.87 -13.69 -10.55
C GLY A 186 -3.11 -14.64 -11.49
N PRO A 187 -1.87 -15.03 -11.15
CA PRO A 187 -1.17 -16.07 -11.88
C PRO A 187 -1.93 -17.39 -11.69
N GLY A 188 -2.65 -17.81 -12.73
CA GLY A 188 -3.36 -19.09 -12.79
C GLY A 188 -4.88 -18.97 -12.62
N GLY A 189 -5.59 -19.23 -13.71
CA GLY A 189 -6.99 -19.61 -13.65
C GLY A 189 -7.19 -20.82 -12.74
N ALA A 190 -8.30 -20.81 -12.01
CA ALA A 190 -8.77 -21.89 -11.13
C ALA A 190 -7.79 -22.32 -10.02
N CYS A 191 -7.79 -21.58 -8.91
CA CYS A 191 -7.76 -22.22 -7.61
C CYS A 191 -9.09 -21.92 -6.92
N GLY A 192 -10.02 -22.88 -7.01
CA GLY A 192 -11.26 -22.85 -6.25
C GLY A 192 -10.94 -22.81 -4.76
N ALA A 193 -11.11 -21.64 -4.15
CA ALA A 193 -11.22 -21.50 -2.70
C ALA A 193 -12.49 -20.72 -2.38
N THR A 194 -13.63 -21.31 -2.75
CA THR A 194 -14.87 -21.09 -1.99
C THR A 194 -14.62 -21.69 -0.61
N GLY A 195 -14.26 -20.83 0.35
CA GLY A 195 -14.06 -21.28 1.72
C GLY A 195 -13.22 -20.30 2.51
N ALA A 196 -13.91 -19.42 3.24
CA ALA A 196 -13.48 -18.80 4.48
C ALA A 196 -12.24 -19.46 5.13
N ARG A 197 -11.05 -18.97 4.78
CA ARG A 197 -9.85 -19.06 5.60
C ARG A 197 -9.41 -17.61 5.80
N GLY A 198 -9.86 -16.87 6.80
CA GLY A 198 -10.33 -17.27 8.12
C GLY A 198 -9.57 -16.40 9.09
N LEU A 199 -10.29 -15.59 9.84
CA LEU A 199 -9.84 -14.85 11.02
C LEU A 199 -9.15 -15.76 12.07
N GLY A 200 -9.06 -17.07 11.84
CA GLY A 200 -8.38 -18.08 12.64
C GLY A 200 -6.86 -18.22 12.44
N SER A 201 -6.25 -17.59 11.41
CA SER A 201 -4.77 -17.56 11.33
C SER A 201 -4.20 -16.58 12.37
N ARG A 202 -2.99 -16.85 12.90
CA ARG A 202 -2.32 -15.90 13.82
C ARG A 202 -2.19 -14.50 13.20
N GLN A 203 -2.03 -14.42 11.88
CA GLN A 203 -1.97 -13.17 11.13
C GLN A 203 -3.34 -12.47 11.03
N GLY A 204 -4.43 -13.22 10.77
CA GLY A 204 -5.79 -12.67 10.71
C GLY A 204 -6.25 -12.08 12.04
N ARG A 205 -5.90 -12.72 13.17
CA ARG A 205 -6.13 -12.15 14.50
C ARG A 205 -5.33 -10.87 14.76
N LEU A 206 -4.16 -10.72 14.16
CA LEU A 206 -3.35 -9.50 14.29
C LEU A 206 -3.92 -8.36 13.44
N LEU A 207 -4.43 -8.66 12.24
CA LEU A 207 -5.16 -7.68 11.44
C LEU A 207 -6.44 -7.23 12.14
N ALA A 208 -7.23 -8.17 12.69
CA ALA A 208 -8.42 -7.82 13.46
C ALA A 208 -8.08 -6.90 14.64
N ARG A 209 -7.02 -7.21 15.40
CA ARG A 209 -6.54 -6.35 16.50
C ARG A 209 -6.03 -4.99 16.02
N ALA A 210 -5.22 -4.95 14.97
CA ALA A 210 -4.68 -3.71 14.40
C ALA A 210 -5.78 -2.80 13.85
N LEU A 211 -6.89 -3.40 13.38
CA LEU A 211 -8.05 -2.70 12.85
C LEU A 211 -9.18 -2.55 13.89
N GLY A 212 -8.93 -2.86 15.17
CA GLY A 212 -9.96 -2.71 16.21
C GLY A 212 -11.24 -3.53 16.00
N ALA A 213 -11.22 -4.52 15.11
CA ALA A 213 -12.29 -5.49 14.98
C ALA A 213 -12.17 -6.44 16.18
N ALA A 214 -13.14 -6.39 17.09
CA ALA A 214 -13.28 -7.40 18.15
C ALA A 214 -13.28 -8.79 17.50
N ALA A 215 -12.37 -9.64 17.95
CA ALA A 215 -12.30 -11.05 17.56
C ALA A 215 -13.55 -11.82 17.98
#